data_AF-A0A2E1XCC0-F1
#
_entry.id   AF-A0A2E1XCC0-F1
#
_cell.length_a   1.000
_cell.length_b   1.000
_cell.length_c   1.000
_cell.angle_alpha   90.00
_cell.angle_beta   90.00
_cell.angle_gamma   90.00
#
_symmetry.space_group_name_H-M   'P 1'
#
loop_
_entity.id
_entity.type
_entity.pdbx_description
1 polymer ?
#
loop_
_entity_poly.entity_id
_entity_poly.type
_entity_poly.pdbx_seq_one_letter_code
_entity_poly.pdbx_strand_id
1 'polypeptide(L)'
;MRWDDVRIQADKPIADEDIDTWFNYWFDVEEVRYDDAKTFGNIIHSALIDGASVSIDFGSSEPRAFWELVDALGDAGVTSITVTYGDGTEVIAD
;
A
#
# COMPACT_ATOMS: atom_id res chain seq x y z
N MET A 1 9.45 4.57 -11.82
CA MET A 1 9.07 3.88 -10.58
C MET A 1 8.88 2.41 -10.90
N ARG A 2 9.50 1.50 -10.13
CA ARG A 2 9.08 0.09 -10.11
C ARG A 2 7.98 -0.02 -9.08
N TRP A 3 6.80 -0.40 -9.53
CA TRP A 3 5.58 -0.49 -8.71
C TRP A 3 5.61 -1.69 -7.74
N ASP A 4 6.54 -2.61 -7.99
CA ASP A 4 6.62 -3.93 -7.36
C ASP A 4 7.52 -3.95 -6.10
N ASP A 5 8.07 -2.81 -5.67
CA ASP A 5 8.99 -2.74 -4.52
C ASP A 5 8.93 -1.36 -3.85
N VAL A 6 7.73 -0.98 -3.39
CA VAL A 6 7.52 0.25 -2.63
C VAL A 6 7.64 -0.06 -1.15
N ARG A 7 8.46 0.70 -0.42
CA ARG A 7 8.50 0.69 1.03
C ARG A 7 8.09 2.04 1.58
N ILE A 8 7.13 2.04 2.49
CA ILE A 8 6.71 3.22 3.25
C ILE A 8 7.19 3.05 4.69
N GLN A 9 7.95 4.01 5.18
CA GLN A 9 8.39 4.10 6.57
C GLN A 9 7.62 5.25 7.24
N ALA A 10 6.79 4.93 8.23
CA ALA A 10 6.05 5.89 9.04
C ALA A 10 6.85 6.33 10.29
N ASP A 11 6.40 7.42 10.90
CA ASP A 11 6.92 7.95 12.17
C ASP A 11 6.46 7.17 13.42
N LYS A 12 5.48 6.29 13.27
CA LYS A 12 4.98 5.42 14.33
C LYS A 12 4.68 4.01 13.80
N PRO A 13 4.60 3.00 14.69
CA PRO A 13 4.16 1.67 14.31
C PRO A 13 2.78 1.68 13.64
N ILE A 14 2.62 0.84 12.64
CA ILE A 14 1.38 0.62 11.89
C ILE A 14 0.74 -0.64 12.45
N ALA A 15 -0.51 -0.55 12.89
CA ALA A 15 -1.30 -1.70 13.28
C ALA A 15 -2.09 -2.25 12.09
N ASP A 16 -2.42 -3.54 12.09
CA ASP A 16 -3.21 -4.15 11.01
C ASP A 16 -4.56 -3.43 10.82
N GLU A 17 -5.19 -3.01 11.93
CA GLU A 17 -6.45 -2.26 11.96
C GLU A 17 -6.36 -0.87 11.31
N ASP A 18 -5.16 -0.28 11.21
CA ASP A 18 -4.95 1.02 10.58
C ASP A 18 -5.18 0.96 9.06
N ILE A 19 -5.00 -0.21 8.43
CA ILE A 19 -5.08 -0.36 6.97
C ILE A 19 -6.01 -1.50 6.52
N ASP A 20 -6.75 -2.13 7.42
CA ASP A 20 -7.57 -3.33 7.14
C ASP A 20 -8.59 -3.12 6.01
N THR A 21 -9.28 -1.97 5.98
CA THR A 21 -10.23 -1.66 4.91
C THR A 21 -9.54 -1.54 3.55
N TRP A 22 -8.38 -0.87 3.51
CA TRP A 22 -7.56 -0.75 2.31
C TRP A 22 -7.06 -2.13 1.86
N PHE A 23 -6.57 -2.96 2.80
CA PHE A 23 -6.08 -4.30 2.54
C PHE A 23 -7.16 -5.19 1.92
N ASN A 24 -8.32 -5.29 2.57
CA ASN A 24 -9.42 -6.14 2.11
C ASN A 24 -9.90 -5.76 0.71
N TYR A 25 -9.97 -4.46 0.40
CA TYR A 25 -10.34 -4.01 -0.93
C TYR A 25 -9.26 -4.39 -1.95
N TRP A 26 -8.02 -3.94 -1.76
CA TRP A 26 -6.99 -4.02 -2.82
C TRP A 26 -6.39 -5.40 -3.03
N PHE A 27 -6.41 -6.28 -2.02
CA PHE A 27 -6.03 -7.68 -2.17
C PHE A 27 -7.15 -8.53 -2.76
N ASP A 28 -8.40 -8.06 -2.70
CA ASP A 28 -9.58 -8.80 -3.17
C ASP A 28 -9.60 -10.24 -2.63
N VAL A 29 -9.38 -10.40 -1.32
CA VAL A 29 -9.22 -11.73 -0.67
C VAL A 29 -10.45 -12.62 -0.88
N GLU A 30 -11.62 -12.01 -1.03
CA GLU A 30 -12.89 -12.72 -1.29
C GLU A 30 -13.19 -12.89 -2.80
N GLU A 31 -12.27 -12.48 -3.69
CA GLU A 31 -12.40 -12.53 -5.16
C GLU A 31 -13.68 -11.85 -5.70
N VAL A 32 -14.19 -10.84 -5.00
CA VAL A 32 -15.46 -10.17 -5.32
C VAL A 32 -15.34 -9.21 -6.50
N ARG A 33 -14.13 -8.73 -6.80
CA ARG A 33 -13.86 -7.81 -7.93
C ARG A 33 -13.20 -8.52 -9.11
N TYR A 34 -12.98 -9.83 -9.02
CA TYR A 34 -12.44 -10.64 -10.10
C TYR A 34 -13.34 -10.56 -11.33
N ASP A 35 -12.71 -10.31 -12.48
CA ASP A 35 -13.38 -10.17 -13.77
C ASP A 35 -12.56 -10.93 -14.83
N ASP A 36 -13.08 -12.10 -15.23
CA ASP A 36 -12.50 -13.02 -16.20
C ASP A 36 -12.19 -12.34 -17.56
N ALA A 37 -12.84 -11.22 -17.86
CA ALA A 37 -12.64 -10.47 -19.09
C ALA A 37 -11.45 -9.50 -19.03
N LYS A 38 -10.88 -9.24 -17.85
CA LYS A 38 -9.71 -8.38 -17.68
C LYS A 38 -8.42 -9.19 -17.65
N THR A 39 -7.44 -8.77 -18.45
CA THR A 39 -6.11 -9.39 -18.50
C THR A 39 -5.35 -9.27 -17.16
N PHE A 40 -5.64 -8.25 -16.35
CA PHE A 40 -5.06 -8.04 -15.02
C PHE A 40 -6.15 -7.58 -14.03
N GLY A 41 -6.12 -8.13 -12.81
CA GLY A 41 -7.20 -7.99 -11.82
C GLY A 41 -7.32 -6.64 -11.12
N ASN A 42 -6.42 -5.68 -11.36
CA ASN A 42 -6.35 -4.42 -10.59
C ASN A 42 -6.24 -4.67 -9.06
N ILE A 43 -5.31 -5.56 -8.71
CA ILE A 43 -5.05 -6.05 -7.34
C ILE A 43 -3.60 -5.83 -6.93
N ILE A 44 -3.39 -5.70 -5.62
CA ILE A 44 -2.08 -5.75 -4.97
C ILE A 44 -1.66 -7.22 -4.82
N HIS A 45 -0.39 -7.54 -5.07
CA HIS A 45 0.11 -8.91 -5.00
C HIS A 45 0.62 -9.29 -3.61
N SER A 46 1.31 -8.37 -2.93
CA SER A 46 1.81 -8.64 -1.58
C SER A 46 2.02 -7.36 -0.77
N ALA A 47 1.87 -7.46 0.55
CA ALA A 47 2.23 -6.43 1.50
C ALA A 47 2.76 -7.09 2.78
N LEU A 48 3.72 -6.44 3.44
CA LEU A 48 4.29 -6.86 4.71
C LEU A 48 4.42 -5.64 5.62
N ILE A 49 3.77 -5.70 6.78
CA ILE A 49 3.96 -4.74 7.86
C ILE A 49 5.06 -5.27 8.79
N ASP A 50 6.03 -4.42 9.12
CA ASP A 50 7.07 -4.67 10.11
C ASP A 50 7.27 -3.40 10.95
N GLY A 51 6.59 -3.35 12.09
CA GLY A 51 6.59 -2.20 12.99
C GLY A 51 6.07 -0.94 12.30
N ALA A 52 6.97 0.02 12.03
CA ALA A 52 6.64 1.29 11.37
C ALA A 52 6.89 1.27 9.85
N SER A 53 7.23 0.12 9.27
CA SER A 53 7.44 -0.03 7.84
C SER A 53 6.34 -0.88 7.22
N VAL A 54 5.90 -0.53 6.02
CA VAL A 54 5.12 -1.40 5.14
C VAL A 54 5.84 -1.54 3.78
N SER A 55 6.08 -2.77 3.36
CA SER A 55 6.64 -3.11 2.05
C SER A 55 5.54 -3.69 1.17
N ILE A 56 5.41 -3.20 -0.07
CA ILE A 56 4.26 -3.46 -0.94
C ILE A 56 4.73 -3.74 -2.36
N ASP A 57 4.23 -4.85 -2.92
CA ASP A 57 4.20 -5.12 -4.35
C ASP A 57 2.79 -4.79 -4.85
N PHE A 58 2.65 -3.60 -5.43
CA PHE A 58 1.35 -3.12 -5.89
C PHE A 58 0.85 -3.87 -7.13
N GLY A 59 1.68 -4.69 -7.77
CA GLY A 59 1.27 -5.60 -8.83
C GLY A 59 0.57 -4.91 -9.99
N SER A 60 -0.71 -5.24 -10.18
CA SER A 60 -1.54 -4.68 -11.26
C SER A 60 -2.46 -3.55 -10.80
N SER A 61 -2.41 -3.17 -9.53
CA SER A 61 -3.26 -2.11 -8.98
C SER A 61 -2.95 -0.75 -9.60
N GLU A 62 -3.96 0.09 -9.75
CA GLU A 62 -3.83 1.45 -10.22
C GLU A 62 -3.17 2.36 -9.16
N PRO A 63 -2.57 3.51 -9.55
CA PRO A 63 -1.89 4.42 -8.62
C PRO A 63 -2.74 4.92 -7.44
N ARG A 64 -4.07 4.85 -7.57
CA ARG A 64 -5.00 5.17 -6.50
C ARG A 64 -4.80 4.31 -5.25
N ALA A 65 -4.36 3.05 -5.42
CA ALA A 65 -4.08 2.16 -4.29
C ALA A 65 -3.02 2.72 -3.34
N PHE A 66 -2.01 3.42 -3.86
CA PHE A 66 -1.00 4.07 -3.04
C PHE A 66 -1.58 5.26 -2.27
N TRP A 67 -2.34 6.15 -2.93
CA TRP A 67 -2.90 7.32 -2.28
C TRP A 67 -3.91 6.96 -1.20
N GLU A 68 -4.75 5.95 -1.44
CA GLU A 68 -5.68 5.44 -0.41
C GLU A 68 -4.96 4.83 0.80
N LEU A 69 -3.77 4.26 0.60
CA LEU A 69 -2.94 3.83 1.73
C LEU A 69 -2.39 5.02 2.52
N VAL A 70 -1.91 6.06 1.84
CA VAL A 70 -1.43 7.28 2.50
C VAL A 70 -2.54 7.92 3.32
N ASP A 71 -3.75 8.01 2.76
CA ASP A 71 -4.93 8.50 3.48
C ASP A 71 -5.24 7.65 4.72
N ALA A 72 -5.23 6.31 4.59
CA ALA A 72 -5.46 5.41 5.72
C ALA A 72 -4.42 5.58 6.85
N LEU A 73 -3.13 5.74 6.49
CA LEU A 73 -2.07 6.02 7.46
C LEU A 73 -2.27 7.38 8.14
N GLY A 74 -2.69 8.41 7.40
CA GLY A 74 -3.03 9.73 7.93
C GLY A 74 -4.19 9.67 8.93
N ASP A 75 -5.26 8.94 8.59
CA ASP A 75 -6.42 8.71 9.48
C ASP A 75 -6.01 7.95 10.75
N ALA A 76 -5.02 7.06 10.66
CA ALA A 76 -4.41 6.39 11.80
C ALA A 76 -3.49 7.29 12.63
N GLY A 77 -3.27 8.54 12.24
CA GLY A 77 -2.45 9.53 12.94
C GLY A 77 -0.96 9.47 12.64
N VAL A 78 -0.55 8.85 11.52
CA VAL A 78 0.80 9.00 10.98
C VAL A 78 0.95 10.44 10.48
N THR A 79 2.03 11.12 10.84
CA THR A 79 2.24 12.53 10.45
C THR A 79 3.37 12.73 9.47
N SER A 80 4.21 11.71 9.26
CA SER A 80 5.22 11.72 8.22
C SER A 80 5.51 10.33 7.69
N ILE A 81 5.82 10.26 6.40
CA ILE A 81 6.22 9.03 5.74
C ILE A 81 7.48 9.25 4.88
N THR A 82 8.31 8.21 4.77
CA THR A 82 9.37 8.12 3.78
C THR A 82 9.04 7.01 2.81
N VAL A 83 9.04 7.30 1.51
CA VAL A 83 8.72 6.35 0.44
C VAL A 83 10.00 5.98 -0.29
N THR A 84 10.37 4.71 -0.24
CA THR A 84 11.50 4.15 -1.00
C THR A 84 10.94 3.30 -2.13
N TYR A 85 11.54 3.38 -3.32
CA TYR A 85 11.22 2.49 -4.43
C TYR A 85 12.50 2.09 -5.16
N GLY A 86 12.70 0.79 -5.40
CA GLY A 86 13.95 0.29 -5.98
C GLY A 86 15.18 0.71 -5.14
N ASP A 87 16.20 1.29 -5.78
CA ASP A 87 17.42 1.80 -5.15
C ASP A 87 17.36 3.30 -4.74
N GLY A 88 16.19 3.95 -4.84
CA GLY A 88 15.98 5.36 -4.52
C GLY A 88 15.06 5.59 -3.32
N THR A 89 15.30 6.67 -2.56
CA THR A 89 14.48 7.12 -1.43
C THR A 89 13.93 8.52 -1.69
N GLU A 90 12.63 8.72 -1.49
CA GLU A 90 11.92 10.01 -1.56
C GLU A 90 11.16 10.24 -0.24
N VAL A 91 11.36 11.40 0.40
CA VAL A 91 10.70 11.73 1.67
C VAL A 91 9.48 12.60 1.37
N ILE A 92 8.29 12.16 1.80
CA ILE A 92 7.05 12.93 1.68
C ILE A 92 6.67 13.40 3.09
N ALA A 93 6.98 14.65 3.38
CA ALA A 93 6.54 15.32 4.61
C ALA A 93 5.35 16.23 4.28
N ASP A 94 4.31 16.17 5.11
CA ASP A 94 3.20 17.14 5.11
C ASP A 94 3.55 18.33 6.03
#